data_AF-A0A948RJ65-F1
#
_entry.id   AF-A0A948RJ65-F1
#
_cell.length_a   1.000
_cell.length_b   1.000
_cell.length_c   1.000
_cell.angle_alpha   90.00
_cell.angle_beta   90.00
_cell.angle_gamma   90.00
#
_symmetry.space_group_name_H-M   'P 1'
#
loop_
_entity.id
_entity.type
_entity.pdbx_description
1 polymer ?
#
loop_
_entity_poly.entity_id
_entity_poly.type
_entity_poly.pdbx_seq_one_letter_code
_entity_poly.pdbx_strand_id
1 'polypeptide(L)'
;FAQFMEAAKTLPPPQVNSMWVWIWQDQEQVTKGFRFMGQRFTLDAYVFGQLIWRKVGTVDDPRGLPKGLDFFAAMGSGEAYTILDGMSETHYANYDKQMTKVKTEIAALGTDSWTQNLYWSWLYSFQPLITPKDHRYPTFMRTQAWARKDLQTALGSWTELKHDTILYAKQVMAEMGGGEGMERPPQGYVEPNPEAYARLLTLTEMTKNGLQGRNRLSELTMRNLENLIEELTFLKTASEKELAGVALTEDEYWHIFYWGGILEQFTLAAADTTGDNDRDLSDQKAALIADVATGPSPTGGLVALEEAIGQPTWIYVVLPGQPWRIGIGAVFTYYEFSVPAANRMTDEEWQAQVEAGANPPQPDWTSLFIAP
;
A
#
# COMPACT_ATOMS: atom_id res chain seq x y z
N PHE A 1 37.45 -1.66 -20.62
CA PHE A 1 37.46 -2.24 -19.26
C PHE A 1 38.06 -1.27 -18.23
N ALA A 2 39.35 -0.92 -18.28
CA ALA A 2 39.99 -0.06 -17.25
C ALA A 2 39.22 1.26 -16.95
N GLN A 3 38.87 2.04 -17.97
CA GLN A 3 38.07 3.27 -17.82
C GLN A 3 36.70 3.05 -17.16
N PHE A 4 36.04 1.91 -17.43
CA PHE A 4 34.79 1.53 -16.77
C PHE A 4 35.02 1.23 -15.28
N MET A 5 36.14 0.58 -14.93
CA MET A 5 36.49 0.30 -13.53
C MET A 5 36.96 1.54 -12.75
N GLU A 6 37.39 2.63 -13.41
CA GLU A 6 37.54 3.93 -12.76
C GLU A 6 36.19 4.63 -12.58
N ALA A 7 35.39 4.76 -13.64
CA ALA A 7 34.08 5.39 -13.57
C ALA A 7 33.16 4.72 -12.53
N ALA A 8 33.16 3.38 -12.45
CA ALA A 8 32.38 2.63 -11.46
C ALA A 8 32.81 2.87 -10.00
N LYS A 9 34.07 3.27 -9.74
CA LYS A 9 34.55 3.58 -8.37
C LYS A 9 34.06 4.94 -7.88
N THR A 10 33.82 5.89 -8.79
CA THR A 10 33.32 7.23 -8.45
C THR A 10 31.82 7.27 -8.15
N LEU A 11 31.08 6.18 -8.42
CA LEU A 11 29.67 6.06 -8.07
C LEU A 11 29.47 6.05 -6.53
N PRO A 12 28.32 6.55 -6.04
CA PRO A 12 27.99 6.49 -4.61
C PRO A 12 27.81 5.03 -4.14
N PRO A 13 28.05 4.75 -2.85
CA PRO A 13 27.71 3.45 -2.25
C PRO A 13 26.19 3.21 -2.23
N PRO A 14 25.75 1.93 -2.18
CA PRO A 14 24.34 1.62 -2.08
C PRO A 14 23.76 2.07 -0.72
N GLN A 15 22.70 2.86 -0.77
CA GLN A 15 22.04 3.40 0.43
C GLN A 15 21.15 2.36 1.15
N VAL A 16 20.68 1.34 0.43
CA VAL A 16 19.98 0.15 0.95
C VAL A 16 20.95 -1.03 0.90
N ASN A 17 21.09 -1.75 2.01
CA ASN A 17 21.93 -2.95 2.07
C ASN A 17 21.06 -4.22 1.90
N SER A 18 21.28 -4.97 0.82
CA SER A 18 20.66 -6.27 0.57
C SER A 18 21.63 -7.46 0.70
N MET A 19 22.73 -7.30 1.45
CA MET A 19 23.73 -8.35 1.70
C MET A 19 24.04 -8.51 3.19
N TRP A 20 24.41 -9.73 3.60
CA TRP A 20 24.97 -9.97 4.93
C TRP A 20 26.35 -9.32 5.04
N VAL A 21 26.55 -8.50 6.07
CA VAL A 21 27.83 -7.84 6.37
C VAL A 21 28.16 -8.07 7.84
N TRP A 22 29.33 -8.64 8.12
CA TRP A 22 29.77 -8.92 9.49
C TRP A 22 30.09 -7.63 10.26
N ILE A 23 29.97 -7.67 11.59
CA ILE A 23 30.05 -6.47 12.44
C ILE A 23 31.43 -5.78 12.34
N TRP A 24 32.50 -6.55 12.10
CA TRP A 24 33.87 -6.06 11.91
C TRP A 24 34.20 -5.67 10.45
N GLN A 25 33.25 -5.71 9.52
CA GLN A 25 33.45 -5.34 8.12
C GLN A 25 32.92 -3.93 7.82
N ASP A 26 33.69 -3.18 7.04
CA ASP A 26 33.23 -1.93 6.45
C ASP A 26 32.08 -2.20 5.47
N GLN A 27 30.96 -1.50 5.67
CA GLN A 27 29.73 -1.74 4.90
C GLN A 27 29.81 -1.19 3.48
N GLU A 28 30.52 -0.09 3.22
CA GLU A 28 30.69 0.41 1.85
C GLU A 28 31.57 -0.56 1.06
N GLN A 29 32.71 -1.00 1.61
CA GLN A 29 33.63 -1.89 0.90
C GLN A 29 33.03 -3.27 0.55
N VAL A 30 32.13 -3.80 1.38
CA VAL A 30 31.47 -5.09 1.12
C VAL A 30 30.27 -4.97 0.16
N THR A 31 29.56 -3.84 0.15
CA THR A 31 28.31 -3.70 -0.63
C THR A 31 28.48 -2.96 -1.96
N LYS A 32 29.52 -2.15 -2.13
CA LYS A 32 29.74 -1.32 -3.32
C LYS A 32 30.19 -2.15 -4.53
N GLY A 33 29.27 -2.36 -5.47
CA GLY A 33 29.54 -3.04 -6.73
C GLY A 33 28.50 -2.71 -7.81
N PHE A 34 28.91 -2.82 -9.08
CA PHE A 34 28.03 -2.62 -10.22
C PHE A 34 27.19 -3.89 -10.49
N ARG A 35 25.87 -3.75 -10.56
CA ARG A 35 24.93 -4.84 -10.86
C ARG A 35 24.11 -4.48 -12.11
N PHE A 36 24.26 -5.25 -13.19
CA PHE A 36 23.59 -4.98 -14.48
C PHE A 36 22.05 -5.06 -14.38
N MET A 37 21.54 -5.94 -13.53
CA MET A 37 20.14 -6.04 -13.12
C MET A 37 20.08 -6.13 -11.60
N GLY A 38 20.50 -5.05 -10.92
CA GLY A 38 20.40 -4.95 -9.46
C GLY A 38 18.97 -4.69 -8.98
N GLN A 39 18.66 -5.09 -7.75
CA GLN A 39 17.49 -4.61 -7.01
C GLN A 39 17.46 -3.07 -7.04
N ARG A 40 16.27 -2.50 -7.26
CA ARG A 40 16.08 -1.05 -7.33
C ARG A 40 16.06 -0.44 -5.92
N PHE A 41 16.44 0.83 -5.81
CA PHE A 41 16.27 1.58 -4.57
C PHE A 41 14.79 1.92 -4.37
N THR A 42 14.28 1.71 -3.16
CA THR A 42 12.95 2.12 -2.72
C THR A 42 13.06 2.86 -1.38
N LEU A 43 12.22 3.89 -1.17
CA LEU A 43 12.36 4.82 -0.04
C LEU A 43 12.01 4.16 1.31
N ASP A 44 11.02 3.28 1.32
CA ASP A 44 10.64 2.42 2.44
C ASP A 44 11.83 1.56 2.92
N ALA A 45 12.51 0.86 2.01
CA ALA A 45 13.66 0.02 2.33
C ALA A 45 14.86 0.82 2.83
N TYR A 46 15.00 2.09 2.41
CA TYR A 46 15.96 3.02 3.00
C TYR A 46 15.59 3.41 4.42
N VAL A 47 14.32 3.76 4.67
CA VAL A 47 13.80 4.13 6.01
C VAL A 47 13.96 2.98 6.98
N PHE A 48 13.51 1.79 6.62
CA PHE A 48 13.74 0.56 7.40
C PHE A 48 15.23 0.33 7.62
N GLY A 49 16.04 0.48 6.56
CA GLY A 49 17.50 0.43 6.64
C GLY A 49 18.16 1.53 7.49
N GLN A 50 17.44 2.56 7.97
CA GLN A 50 17.89 3.50 9.01
C GLN A 50 17.41 3.14 10.42
N LEU A 51 16.28 2.44 10.54
CA LEU A 51 15.53 2.22 11.79
C LEU A 51 15.70 0.82 12.41
N ILE A 52 16.61 0.02 11.86
CA ILE A 52 16.95 -1.33 12.36
C ILE A 52 18.37 -1.41 12.94
N TRP A 53 18.72 -2.61 13.41
CA TRP A 53 20.00 -2.98 13.99
C TRP A 53 21.22 -2.55 13.13
N ARG A 54 22.36 -2.28 13.80
CA ARG A 54 23.48 -1.39 13.39
C ARG A 54 23.21 0.12 13.55
N LYS A 55 21.96 0.59 13.55
CA LYS A 55 21.63 2.03 13.66
C LYS A 55 20.67 2.38 14.80
N VAL A 56 19.81 1.44 15.17
CA VAL A 56 18.88 1.48 16.31
C VAL A 56 19.04 0.20 17.13
N GLY A 57 18.93 0.31 18.46
CA GLY A 57 19.22 -0.75 19.43
C GLY A 57 20.66 -0.75 19.94
N THR A 58 20.97 -1.73 20.80
CA THR A 58 22.30 -2.06 21.33
C THR A 58 22.64 -3.53 21.04
N VAL A 59 23.85 -3.99 21.40
CA VAL A 59 24.24 -5.39 21.19
C VAL A 59 23.40 -6.36 22.02
N ASP A 60 23.00 -5.91 23.22
CA ASP A 60 22.19 -6.67 24.17
C ASP A 60 20.68 -6.49 23.94
N ASP A 61 20.29 -5.51 23.13
CA ASP A 61 18.91 -5.13 22.78
C ASP A 61 18.82 -4.61 21.31
N PRO A 62 18.87 -5.50 20.30
CA PRO A 62 18.93 -5.10 18.90
C PRO A 62 17.56 -4.98 18.25
N ARG A 63 17.25 -3.83 17.61
CA ARG A 63 16.00 -3.68 16.82
C ARG A 63 16.07 -4.46 15.51
N GLY A 64 15.75 -5.75 15.57
CA GLY A 64 16.01 -6.72 14.50
C GLY A 64 15.20 -6.52 13.21
N LEU A 65 14.01 -5.92 13.29
CA LEU A 65 13.08 -5.71 12.18
C LEU A 65 12.48 -4.29 12.23
N PRO A 66 12.01 -3.74 11.10
CA PRO A 66 11.16 -2.57 11.06
C PRO A 66 9.69 -2.96 11.30
N LYS A 67 8.81 -1.96 11.35
CA LYS A 67 7.36 -2.11 11.16
C LYS A 67 6.90 -1.35 9.91
N GLY A 68 5.84 -1.76 9.22
CA GLY A 68 5.22 -0.93 8.17
C GLY A 68 4.89 0.49 8.66
N LEU A 69 4.46 0.60 9.92
CA LEU A 69 4.25 1.86 10.65
C LEU A 69 5.48 2.79 10.67
N ASP A 70 6.72 2.27 10.69
CA ASP A 70 7.94 3.10 10.69
C ASP A 70 8.04 3.97 9.43
N PHE A 71 7.60 3.46 8.28
CA PHE A 71 7.61 4.22 7.04
C PHE A 71 6.62 5.39 7.10
N PHE A 72 5.40 5.14 7.58
CA PHE A 72 4.39 6.19 7.74
C PHE A 72 4.75 7.19 8.84
N ALA A 73 5.38 6.74 9.93
CA ALA A 73 5.96 7.61 10.93
C ALA A 73 7.06 8.50 10.32
N ALA A 74 7.98 7.94 9.52
CA ALA A 74 9.02 8.68 8.82
C ALA A 74 8.48 9.68 7.77
N MET A 75 7.36 9.36 7.11
CA MET A 75 6.61 10.31 6.26
C MET A 75 5.95 11.46 7.04
N GLY A 76 5.91 11.39 8.37
CA GLY A 76 5.40 12.46 9.25
C GLY A 76 4.15 12.10 10.05
N SER A 77 3.63 10.87 9.97
CA SER A 77 2.45 10.44 10.72
C SER A 77 2.67 10.51 12.23
N GLY A 78 1.92 11.38 12.90
CA GLY A 78 1.90 11.46 14.37
C GLY A 78 1.22 10.25 15.01
N GLU A 79 0.12 9.76 14.41
CA GLU A 79 -0.60 8.59 14.92
C GLU A 79 0.22 7.31 14.73
N ALA A 80 0.93 7.12 13.61
CA ALA A 80 1.79 5.94 13.43
C ALA A 80 2.93 5.89 14.47
N TYR A 81 3.58 7.03 14.74
CA TYR A 81 4.58 7.13 15.81
C TYR A 81 3.96 6.89 17.20
N THR A 82 2.72 7.34 17.44
CA THR A 82 2.00 7.09 18.71
C THR A 82 1.63 5.61 18.89
N ILE A 83 1.28 4.90 17.80
CA ILE A 83 1.05 3.45 17.84
C ILE A 83 2.36 2.71 18.08
N LEU A 84 3.45 3.10 17.41
CA LEU A 84 4.80 2.55 17.65
C LEU A 84 5.23 2.73 19.11
N ASP A 85 5.03 3.91 19.70
CA ASP A 85 5.31 4.18 21.11
C ASP A 85 4.46 3.30 22.04
N GLY A 86 3.16 3.16 21.75
CA GLY A 86 2.26 2.25 22.47
C GLY A 86 2.63 0.76 22.34
N MET A 87 3.23 0.35 21.21
CA MET A 87 3.81 -0.97 20.98
C MET A 87 5.21 -1.13 21.60
N SER A 88 5.75 -0.08 22.25
CA SER A 88 7.13 0.00 22.74
C SER A 88 8.21 -0.12 21.64
N GLU A 89 7.89 0.13 20.38
CA GLU A 89 8.86 0.12 19.26
C GLU A 89 9.82 1.32 19.29
N THR A 90 9.52 2.34 20.09
CA THR A 90 10.37 3.53 20.32
C THR A 90 11.51 3.30 21.31
N HIS A 91 11.45 2.27 22.16
CA HIS A 91 12.34 2.14 23.32
C HIS A 91 13.82 1.88 22.97
N TYR A 92 14.08 1.31 21.79
CA TYR A 92 15.40 0.88 21.36
C TYR A 92 16.38 2.06 21.23
N ALA A 93 17.61 1.89 21.73
CA ALA A 93 18.60 2.96 21.77
C ALA A 93 18.84 3.61 20.39
N ASN A 94 18.84 4.95 20.33
CA ASN A 94 18.94 5.77 19.12
C ASN A 94 17.70 5.80 18.19
N TYR A 95 16.58 5.14 18.51
CA TYR A 95 15.37 5.16 17.66
C TYR A 95 14.96 6.58 17.26
N ASP A 96 14.69 7.45 18.23
CA ASP A 96 14.24 8.84 17.98
C ASP A 96 15.25 9.65 17.15
N LYS A 97 16.54 9.38 17.31
CA LYS A 97 17.61 10.07 16.59
C LYS A 97 17.60 9.69 15.11
N GLN A 98 17.41 8.41 14.80
CA GLN A 98 17.29 7.94 13.42
C GLN A 98 15.93 8.29 12.81
N MET A 99 14.84 8.21 13.58
CA MET A 99 13.49 8.62 13.17
C MET A 99 13.44 10.13 12.85
N THR A 100 14.03 10.97 13.69
CA THR A 100 14.18 12.42 13.42
C THR A 100 15.03 12.68 12.17
N LYS A 101 16.12 11.91 11.98
CA LYS A 101 16.94 11.98 10.78
C LYS A 101 16.11 11.65 9.53
N VAL A 102 15.42 10.51 9.45
CA VAL A 102 14.64 10.15 8.25
C VAL A 102 13.45 11.07 8.03
N LYS A 103 12.76 11.52 9.08
CA LYS A 103 11.74 12.58 8.99
C LYS A 103 12.29 13.84 8.34
N THR A 104 13.52 14.26 8.71
CA THR A 104 14.18 15.43 8.14
C THR A 104 14.62 15.21 6.68
N GLU A 105 15.16 14.04 6.36
CA GLU A 105 15.56 13.68 4.99
C GLU A 105 14.34 13.60 4.04
N ILE A 106 13.22 13.05 4.52
CA ILE A 106 11.96 12.92 3.76
C ILE A 106 11.24 14.27 3.63
N ALA A 107 11.20 15.09 4.68
CA ALA A 107 10.62 16.44 4.63
C ALA A 107 11.42 17.41 3.74
N ALA A 108 12.68 17.09 3.42
CA ALA A 108 13.51 17.82 2.46
C ALA A 108 13.30 17.40 1.00
N LEU A 109 12.51 16.34 0.71
CA LEU A 109 12.19 15.90 -0.64
C LEU A 109 11.19 16.87 -1.31
N GLY A 110 11.66 17.62 -2.31
CA GLY A 110 10.79 18.40 -3.18
C GLY A 110 9.91 17.53 -4.07
N THR A 111 8.83 18.10 -4.61
CA THR A 111 7.82 17.40 -5.43
C THR A 111 8.44 16.55 -6.54
N ASP A 112 9.44 17.08 -7.26
CA ASP A 112 10.15 16.40 -8.34
C ASP A 112 10.75 15.04 -7.93
N SER A 113 11.12 14.89 -6.66
CA SER A 113 11.65 13.64 -6.09
C SER A 113 10.55 12.65 -5.74
N TRP A 114 9.35 13.11 -5.41
CA TRP A 114 8.18 12.26 -5.20
C TRP A 114 7.57 11.80 -6.52
N THR A 115 7.47 12.69 -7.51
CA THR A 115 6.90 12.40 -8.84
C THR A 115 7.88 11.75 -9.82
N GLN A 116 9.05 11.28 -9.34
CA GLN A 116 10.15 10.83 -10.22
C GLN A 116 9.84 9.53 -10.99
N ASN A 117 8.97 8.66 -10.45
CA ASN A 117 8.52 7.41 -11.06
C ASN A 117 7.23 6.89 -10.38
N LEU A 118 6.60 5.86 -10.97
CA LEU A 118 5.37 5.23 -10.47
C LEU A 118 5.45 4.88 -8.98
N TYR A 119 6.49 4.15 -8.56
CA TYR A 119 6.65 3.66 -7.19
C TYR A 119 6.70 4.80 -6.17
N TRP A 120 7.53 5.82 -6.41
CA TRP A 120 7.63 6.99 -5.51
C TRP A 120 6.36 7.84 -5.50
N SER A 121 5.66 7.90 -6.63
CA SER A 121 4.40 8.64 -6.75
C SER A 121 3.25 7.90 -6.04
N TRP A 122 3.27 6.57 -6.03
CA TRP A 122 2.34 5.74 -5.25
C TRP A 122 2.61 5.90 -3.74
N LEU A 123 3.87 5.86 -3.29
CA LEU A 123 4.22 6.22 -1.90
C LEU A 123 3.74 7.63 -1.53
N TYR A 124 3.87 8.60 -2.44
CA TYR A 124 3.39 9.97 -2.24
C TYR A 124 1.86 10.07 -2.17
N SER A 125 1.12 9.10 -2.73
CA SER A 125 -0.35 9.06 -2.65
C SER A 125 -0.87 8.86 -1.23
N PHE A 126 -0.06 8.28 -0.33
CA PHE A 126 -0.44 7.97 1.06
C PHE A 126 -0.39 9.16 2.02
N GLN A 127 0.35 10.22 1.67
CA GLN A 127 0.55 11.38 2.54
C GLN A 127 -0.76 12.04 3.06
N PRO A 128 -1.86 12.15 2.28
CA PRO A 128 -3.12 12.70 2.78
C PRO A 128 -3.78 11.82 3.85
N LEU A 129 -3.65 10.50 3.71
CA LEU A 129 -4.23 9.52 4.63
C LEU A 129 -3.66 9.72 6.03
N ILE A 130 -2.33 9.81 6.11
CA ILE A 130 -1.60 10.00 7.37
C ILE A 130 -1.58 11.45 7.89
N THR A 131 -2.15 12.41 7.16
CA THR A 131 -2.22 13.81 7.58
C THR A 131 -3.44 14.04 8.51
N PRO A 132 -3.25 14.61 9.71
CA PRO A 132 -4.37 14.88 10.63
C PRO A 132 -5.45 15.78 10.01
N LYS A 133 -6.70 15.31 10.05
CA LYS A 133 -7.85 16.02 9.46
C LYS A 133 -8.27 17.18 10.37
N ASP A 134 -8.29 18.39 9.85
CA ASP A 134 -8.72 19.57 10.61
C ASP A 134 -10.24 19.82 10.55
N HIS A 135 -10.68 20.95 11.12
CA HIS A 135 -12.08 21.36 11.21
C HIS A 135 -12.85 21.48 9.88
N ARG A 136 -12.17 21.44 8.72
CA ARG A 136 -12.80 21.39 7.39
C ARG A 136 -13.37 20.02 7.04
N TYR A 137 -12.97 18.96 7.74
CA TYR A 137 -13.42 17.59 7.50
C TYR A 137 -14.59 17.18 8.42
N PRO A 138 -15.45 16.22 8.01
CA PRO A 138 -16.52 15.66 8.83
C PRO A 138 -16.07 15.20 10.22
N THR A 139 -16.99 15.23 11.19
CA THR A 139 -16.69 14.93 12.61
C THR A 139 -16.12 13.53 12.82
N PHE A 140 -16.52 12.53 12.03
CA PHE A 140 -15.97 11.17 12.10
C PHE A 140 -14.51 11.12 11.62
N MET A 141 -14.15 11.84 10.55
CA MET A 141 -12.77 11.89 10.02
C MET A 141 -11.77 12.56 10.98
N ARG A 142 -12.28 13.34 11.94
CA ARG A 142 -11.50 14.01 12.99
C ARG A 142 -11.29 13.15 14.25
N THR A 143 -11.68 11.86 14.21
CA THR A 143 -11.48 10.92 15.32
C THR A 143 -10.16 10.13 15.17
N GLN A 144 -9.60 9.68 16.29
CA GLN A 144 -8.44 8.78 16.28
C GLN A 144 -8.74 7.45 15.58
N ALA A 145 -9.97 6.92 15.70
CA ALA A 145 -10.40 5.72 14.99
C ALA A 145 -10.28 5.89 13.47
N TRP A 146 -10.67 7.05 12.93
CA TRP A 146 -10.52 7.33 11.50
C TRP A 146 -9.05 7.53 11.09
N ALA A 147 -8.24 8.19 11.91
CA ALA A 147 -6.79 8.29 11.64
C ALA A 147 -6.11 6.91 11.57
N ARG A 148 -6.60 5.92 12.33
CA ARG A 148 -6.16 4.52 12.24
C ARG A 148 -6.69 3.80 11.01
N LYS A 149 -7.95 4.03 10.61
CA LYS A 149 -8.52 3.51 9.34
C LYS A 149 -7.73 4.02 8.13
N ASP A 150 -7.44 5.32 8.08
CA ASP A 150 -6.66 5.91 6.98
C ASP A 150 -5.23 5.34 6.94
N LEU A 151 -4.61 5.10 8.10
CA LEU A 151 -3.30 4.46 8.21
C LEU A 151 -3.32 2.98 7.81
N GLN A 152 -4.36 2.22 8.14
CA GLN A 152 -4.59 0.86 7.62
C GLN A 152 -4.76 0.85 6.10
N THR A 153 -5.50 1.82 5.56
CA THR A 153 -5.70 1.97 4.10
C THR A 153 -4.36 2.23 3.40
N ALA A 154 -3.49 3.04 4.02
CA ALA A 154 -2.14 3.30 3.53
C ALA A 154 -1.23 2.06 3.63
N LEU A 155 -1.29 1.29 4.72
CA LEU A 155 -0.56 0.04 4.91
C LEU A 155 -0.94 -1.00 3.86
N GLY A 156 -2.24 -1.29 3.68
CA GLY A 156 -2.72 -2.27 2.70
C GLY A 156 -2.29 -1.92 1.27
N SER A 157 -2.52 -0.67 0.84
CA SER A 157 -2.10 -0.21 -0.49
C SER A 157 -0.58 -0.10 -0.67
N TRP A 158 0.19 -0.08 0.43
CA TRP A 158 1.64 -0.22 0.37
C TRP A 158 2.07 -1.68 0.23
N THR A 159 1.41 -2.63 0.90
CA THR A 159 1.64 -4.07 0.72
C THR A 159 1.38 -4.51 -0.72
N GLU A 160 0.28 -4.05 -1.33
CA GLU A 160 -0.01 -4.20 -2.76
C GLU A 160 1.20 -3.76 -3.62
N LEU A 161 1.73 -2.54 -3.39
CA LEU A 161 2.90 -2.00 -4.10
C LEU A 161 4.20 -2.82 -3.91
N LYS A 162 4.28 -3.72 -2.91
CA LYS A 162 5.36 -4.70 -2.78
C LYS A 162 5.07 -5.95 -3.63
N HIS A 163 3.85 -6.46 -3.54
CA HIS A 163 3.38 -7.68 -4.23
C HIS A 163 3.44 -7.56 -5.76
N ASP A 164 3.04 -6.40 -6.29
CA ASP A 164 2.99 -5.97 -7.72
C ASP A 164 4.38 -5.99 -8.43
N THR A 165 5.40 -6.56 -7.79
CA THR A 165 6.76 -6.71 -8.30
C THR A 165 7.30 -8.14 -8.30
N ILE A 166 6.47 -9.17 -8.02
CA ILE A 166 6.93 -10.55 -7.68
C ILE A 166 6.36 -11.75 -8.51
N LEU A 167 5.04 -11.85 -8.81
CA LEU A 167 4.38 -12.90 -9.66
C LEU A 167 4.29 -14.34 -9.04
N TYR A 168 3.40 -15.30 -9.42
CA TYR A 168 2.37 -15.39 -10.50
C TYR A 168 1.28 -16.50 -10.23
N ALA A 169 0.00 -16.24 -10.57
CA ALA A 169 -1.04 -17.18 -11.13
C ALA A 169 -1.96 -18.15 -10.29
N LYS A 170 -3.23 -18.31 -10.76
CA LYS A 170 -4.13 -19.51 -10.59
C LYS A 170 -5.47 -19.43 -9.75
N GLN A 171 -6.75 -19.68 -10.14
CA GLN A 171 -7.77 -19.11 -11.08
C GLN A 171 -9.21 -19.32 -10.52
N VAL A 172 -10.20 -18.40 -10.70
CA VAL A 172 -11.68 -18.66 -10.78
C VAL A 172 -12.48 -17.38 -11.13
N MET A 173 -13.68 -17.52 -11.74
CA MET A 173 -14.51 -16.40 -12.28
C MET A 173 -15.99 -16.44 -11.80
N ALA A 174 -16.66 -15.28 -11.80
CA ALA A 174 -18.10 -15.08 -11.58
C ALA A 174 -18.67 -14.04 -12.58
N GLU A 175 -19.99 -13.98 -12.76
CA GLU A 175 -20.66 -13.18 -13.81
C GLU A 175 -21.34 -11.89 -13.27
N MET A 176 -21.26 -10.81 -14.04
CA MET A 176 -22.05 -9.56 -13.92
C MET A 176 -23.51 -9.79 -13.49
N GLY A 177 -23.85 -9.43 -12.26
CA GLY A 177 -25.16 -9.70 -11.65
C GLY A 177 -26.34 -8.92 -12.25
N GLY A 178 -27.13 -9.57 -13.11
CA GLY A 178 -28.38 -9.01 -13.65
C GLY A 178 -29.59 -9.22 -12.73
N GLY A 179 -30.28 -8.14 -12.37
CA GLY A 179 -31.54 -8.14 -11.61
C GLY A 179 -32.68 -7.42 -12.34
N GLU A 180 -33.92 -7.59 -11.87
CA GLU A 180 -35.08 -6.88 -12.43
C GLU A 180 -34.96 -5.36 -12.21
N GLY A 181 -35.35 -4.58 -13.22
CA GLY A 181 -35.10 -3.14 -13.28
C GLY A 181 -35.80 -2.34 -12.17
N MET A 182 -35.03 -1.81 -11.23
CA MET A 182 -35.52 -0.82 -10.26
C MET A 182 -35.80 0.52 -10.97
N GLU A 183 -36.94 1.16 -10.67
CA GLU A 183 -37.30 2.45 -11.27
C GLU A 183 -36.35 3.61 -10.89
N ARG A 184 -35.53 3.43 -9.84
CA ARG A 184 -34.53 4.38 -9.34
C ARG A 184 -33.35 3.63 -8.72
N PRO A 185 -32.13 4.19 -8.75
CA PRO A 185 -30.99 3.58 -8.08
C PRO A 185 -31.11 3.75 -6.56
N PRO A 186 -30.57 2.80 -5.76
CA PRO A 186 -30.35 3.05 -4.34
C PRO A 186 -29.34 4.20 -4.18
N GLN A 187 -29.60 5.11 -3.25
CA GLN A 187 -28.68 6.21 -2.96
C GLN A 187 -27.42 5.66 -2.26
N GLY A 188 -26.39 5.39 -3.05
CA GLY A 188 -25.03 5.07 -2.58
C GLY A 188 -24.32 6.25 -1.92
N TYR A 189 -23.01 6.09 -1.73
CA TYR A 189 -22.09 7.09 -1.18
C TYR A 189 -20.65 6.70 -1.55
N VAL A 190 -19.78 7.65 -1.90
CA VAL A 190 -18.35 7.38 -2.15
C VAL A 190 -17.55 7.61 -0.86
N GLU A 191 -16.47 6.85 -0.61
CA GLU A 191 -15.61 7.17 0.55
C GLU A 191 -15.01 8.58 0.36
N PRO A 192 -15.29 9.56 1.24
CA PRO A 192 -15.14 10.97 0.92
C PRO A 192 -13.69 11.45 1.06
N ASN A 193 -12.83 10.99 0.15
CA ASN A 193 -11.38 11.17 0.18
C ASN A 193 -10.86 11.71 -1.17
N PRO A 194 -11.28 12.92 -1.57
CA PRO A 194 -11.00 13.45 -2.91
C PRO A 194 -9.52 13.71 -3.17
N GLU A 195 -8.69 13.88 -2.14
CA GLU A 195 -7.25 14.04 -2.31
C GLU A 195 -6.57 12.70 -2.67
N ALA A 196 -7.02 11.57 -2.11
CA ALA A 196 -6.54 10.25 -2.52
C ALA A 196 -6.89 9.97 -3.99
N TYR A 197 -8.16 10.18 -4.38
CA TYR A 197 -8.58 10.02 -5.77
C TYR A 197 -7.87 11.00 -6.72
N ALA A 198 -7.59 12.24 -6.30
CA ALA A 198 -6.81 13.18 -7.10
C ALA A 198 -5.34 12.74 -7.29
N ARG A 199 -4.69 12.21 -6.25
CA ARG A 199 -3.31 11.70 -6.35
C ARG A 199 -3.24 10.44 -7.22
N LEU A 200 -4.23 9.53 -7.11
CA LEU A 200 -4.37 8.36 -7.98
C LEU A 200 -4.66 8.75 -9.44
N LEU A 201 -5.55 9.72 -9.66
CA LEU A 201 -5.88 10.24 -11.00
C LEU A 201 -4.62 10.74 -11.72
N THR A 202 -3.87 11.65 -11.07
CA THR A 202 -2.60 12.16 -11.61
C THR A 202 -1.56 11.05 -11.79
N LEU A 203 -1.56 10.01 -10.96
CA LEU A 203 -0.67 8.86 -11.12
C LEU A 203 -1.00 8.02 -12.35
N THR A 204 -2.29 7.79 -12.64
CA THR A 204 -2.75 7.12 -13.86
C THR A 204 -2.45 7.97 -15.11
N GLU A 205 -2.67 9.29 -15.05
CA GLU A 205 -2.28 10.23 -16.10
C GLU A 205 -0.76 10.22 -16.37
N MET A 206 0.07 10.31 -15.32
CA MET A 206 1.53 10.22 -15.41
C MET A 206 1.98 8.88 -16.02
N THR A 207 1.30 7.78 -15.68
CA THR A 207 1.58 6.44 -16.22
C THR A 207 1.24 6.35 -17.71
N LYS A 208 0.04 6.80 -18.10
CA LYS A 208 -0.41 6.88 -19.50
C LYS A 208 0.55 7.72 -20.35
N ASN A 209 0.77 8.98 -19.95
CA ASN A 209 1.67 9.91 -20.64
C ASN A 209 3.12 9.39 -20.68
N GLY A 210 3.57 8.75 -19.60
CA GLY A 210 4.91 8.18 -19.49
C GLY A 210 5.14 6.98 -20.40
N LEU A 211 4.16 6.09 -20.58
CA LEU A 211 4.24 4.95 -21.49
C LEU A 211 4.06 5.38 -22.95
N GLN A 212 3.11 6.30 -23.21
CA GLN A 212 2.84 6.85 -24.54
C GLN A 212 4.05 7.61 -25.09
N GLY A 213 4.63 8.53 -24.32
CA GLY A 213 5.84 9.27 -24.70
C GLY A 213 7.11 8.42 -24.88
N ARG A 214 7.06 7.13 -24.53
CA ARG A 214 8.13 6.14 -24.75
C ARG A 214 7.81 5.14 -25.86
N ASN A 215 6.67 5.28 -26.55
CA ASN A 215 6.13 4.30 -27.50
C ASN A 215 6.03 2.88 -26.90
N ARG A 216 5.58 2.78 -25.64
CA ARG A 216 5.39 1.52 -24.89
C ARG A 216 3.95 1.26 -24.46
N LEU A 217 3.02 2.14 -24.77
CA LEU A 217 1.60 1.97 -24.49
C LEU A 217 0.91 1.25 -25.66
N SER A 218 0.25 0.12 -25.41
CA SER A 218 -0.65 -0.50 -26.40
C SER A 218 -2.01 0.20 -26.39
N GLU A 219 -2.79 0.07 -27.47
CA GLU A 219 -4.13 0.70 -27.52
C GLU A 219 -5.07 0.16 -26.44
N LEU A 220 -4.99 -1.14 -26.11
CA LEU A 220 -5.72 -1.75 -25.00
C LEU A 220 -5.31 -1.11 -23.66
N THR A 221 -4.00 -1.02 -23.38
CA THR A 221 -3.50 -0.40 -22.14
C THR A 221 -3.88 1.08 -22.07
N MET A 222 -3.89 1.79 -23.20
CA MET A 222 -4.31 3.18 -23.27
C MET A 222 -5.77 3.35 -22.85
N ARG A 223 -6.67 2.54 -23.42
CA ARG A 223 -8.10 2.52 -23.09
C ARG A 223 -8.34 2.13 -21.63
N ASN A 224 -7.59 1.15 -21.11
CA ASN A 224 -7.71 0.73 -19.70
C ASN A 224 -7.31 1.86 -18.73
N LEU A 225 -6.24 2.60 -19.04
CA LEU A 225 -5.83 3.79 -18.28
C LEU A 225 -6.79 4.97 -18.47
N GLU A 226 -7.43 5.10 -19.63
CA GLU A 226 -8.50 6.09 -19.88
C GLU A 226 -9.74 5.82 -19.02
N ASN A 227 -10.23 4.59 -18.99
CA ASN A 227 -11.31 4.18 -18.09
C ASN A 227 -10.95 4.48 -16.61
N LEU A 228 -9.73 4.16 -16.19
CA LEU A 228 -9.28 4.43 -14.81
C LEU A 228 -9.15 5.93 -14.49
N ILE A 229 -8.78 6.76 -15.48
CA ILE A 229 -8.80 8.23 -15.36
C ILE A 229 -10.24 8.75 -15.21
N GLU A 230 -11.19 8.21 -15.97
CA GLU A 230 -12.60 8.59 -15.89
C GLU A 230 -13.20 8.20 -14.53
N GLU A 231 -12.98 6.98 -14.05
CA GLU A 231 -13.46 6.51 -12.74
C GLU A 231 -12.84 7.28 -11.56
N LEU A 232 -11.53 7.54 -11.58
CA LEU A 232 -10.88 8.33 -10.52
C LEU A 232 -11.34 9.81 -10.56
N THR A 233 -11.68 10.34 -11.74
CA THR A 233 -12.32 11.66 -11.88
C THR A 233 -13.74 11.65 -11.31
N PHE A 234 -14.52 10.59 -11.55
CA PHE A 234 -15.84 10.41 -10.97
C PHE A 234 -15.77 10.34 -9.44
N LEU A 235 -14.99 9.41 -8.87
CA LEU A 235 -14.87 9.22 -7.42
C LEU A 235 -14.41 10.48 -6.69
N LYS A 236 -13.44 11.21 -7.26
CA LYS A 236 -13.02 12.53 -6.78
C LYS A 236 -14.18 13.52 -6.77
N THR A 237 -14.88 13.65 -7.89
CA THR A 237 -15.95 14.66 -8.07
C THR A 237 -17.17 14.36 -7.20
N ALA A 238 -17.55 13.09 -7.08
CA ALA A 238 -18.60 12.63 -6.16
C ALA A 238 -18.22 12.96 -4.71
N SER A 239 -17.00 12.61 -4.29
CA SER A 239 -16.49 12.95 -2.94
C SER A 239 -16.50 14.46 -2.65
N GLU A 240 -16.13 15.30 -3.63
CA GLU A 240 -16.16 16.76 -3.49
C GLU A 240 -17.61 17.29 -3.36
N LYS A 241 -18.56 16.76 -4.14
CA LYS A 241 -19.99 17.09 -4.01
C LYS A 241 -20.53 16.67 -2.64
N GLU A 242 -20.29 15.43 -2.22
CA GLU A 242 -20.81 14.85 -0.98
C GLU A 242 -20.24 15.56 0.26
N LEU A 243 -18.96 15.94 0.26
CA LEU A 243 -18.35 16.77 1.30
C LEU A 243 -18.89 18.21 1.30
N ALA A 244 -19.25 18.76 0.14
CA ALA A 244 -19.90 20.07 0.03
C ALA A 244 -21.41 20.04 0.38
N GLY A 245 -21.98 18.87 0.69
CA GLY A 245 -23.42 18.71 0.93
C GLY A 245 -24.28 18.83 -0.33
N VAL A 246 -23.68 18.71 -1.51
CA VAL A 246 -24.36 18.70 -2.81
C VAL A 246 -24.78 17.28 -3.15
N ALA A 247 -26.06 17.07 -3.47
CA ALA A 247 -26.55 15.76 -3.90
C ALA A 247 -26.02 15.38 -5.28
N LEU A 248 -25.68 14.10 -5.46
CA LEU A 248 -25.34 13.51 -6.76
C LEU A 248 -26.58 13.42 -7.67
N THR A 249 -26.37 13.33 -8.99
CA THR A 249 -27.46 13.08 -9.95
C THR A 249 -27.93 11.63 -9.92
N GLU A 250 -29.05 11.34 -10.59
CA GLU A 250 -29.55 9.97 -10.73
C GLU A 250 -28.58 9.07 -11.51
N ASP A 251 -27.93 9.59 -12.55
CA ASP A 251 -26.89 8.89 -13.31
C ASP A 251 -25.67 8.56 -12.43
N GLU A 252 -25.25 9.50 -11.56
CA GLU A 252 -24.14 9.28 -10.62
C GLU A 252 -24.47 8.22 -9.55
N TYR A 253 -25.74 8.12 -9.11
CA TYR A 253 -26.17 7.03 -8.25
C TYR A 253 -26.29 5.69 -8.97
N TRP A 254 -26.68 5.67 -10.26
CA TRP A 254 -26.62 4.46 -11.09
C TRP A 254 -25.17 3.98 -11.26
N HIS A 255 -24.22 4.90 -11.46
CA HIS A 255 -22.81 4.59 -11.57
C HIS A 255 -22.26 3.92 -10.30
N ILE A 256 -22.61 4.44 -9.11
CA ILE A 256 -22.26 3.82 -7.82
C ILE A 256 -22.96 2.46 -7.64
N PHE A 257 -24.20 2.29 -8.12
CA PHE A 257 -24.91 1.00 -8.05
C PHE A 257 -24.20 -0.10 -8.86
N TYR A 258 -23.63 0.23 -10.03
CA TYR A 258 -22.87 -0.71 -10.87
C TYR A 258 -21.39 -0.86 -10.48
N TRP A 259 -20.95 -0.29 -9.35
CA TRP A 259 -19.54 -0.32 -8.90
C TRP A 259 -18.92 -1.72 -8.86
N GLY A 260 -19.68 -2.77 -8.52
CA GLY A 260 -19.19 -4.16 -8.59
C GLY A 260 -18.77 -4.60 -9.99
N GLY A 261 -19.52 -4.20 -11.03
CA GLY A 261 -19.18 -4.47 -12.43
C GLY A 261 -18.03 -3.60 -12.95
N ILE A 262 -17.84 -2.40 -12.38
CA ILE A 262 -16.67 -1.54 -12.66
C ILE A 262 -15.38 -2.18 -12.09
N LEU A 263 -15.45 -2.74 -10.88
CA LEU A 263 -14.35 -3.54 -10.32
C LEU A 263 -14.07 -4.81 -11.13
N GLU A 264 -15.11 -5.54 -11.56
CA GLU A 264 -14.98 -6.70 -12.47
C GLU A 264 -14.31 -6.29 -13.79
N GLN A 265 -14.73 -5.17 -14.38
CA GLN A 265 -14.12 -4.61 -15.60
C GLN A 265 -12.64 -4.28 -15.41
N PHE A 266 -12.23 -3.71 -14.27
CA PHE A 266 -10.81 -3.45 -13.98
C PHE A 266 -10.00 -4.73 -13.74
N THR A 267 -10.54 -5.68 -12.97
CA THR A 267 -9.94 -7.01 -12.74
C THR A 267 -9.71 -7.72 -14.07
N LEU A 268 -10.72 -7.73 -14.94
CA LEU A 268 -10.62 -8.20 -16.32
C LEU A 268 -9.58 -7.42 -17.14
N ALA A 269 -9.51 -6.10 -17.00
CA ALA A 269 -8.63 -5.24 -17.79
C ALA A 269 -7.15 -5.28 -17.36
N ALA A 270 -6.87 -5.69 -16.12
CA ALA A 270 -5.52 -5.92 -15.60
C ALA A 270 -5.01 -7.35 -15.90
N ALA A 271 -5.90 -8.34 -15.97
CA ALA A 271 -5.55 -9.74 -16.22
C ALA A 271 -4.84 -9.96 -17.57
N ASP A 272 -3.77 -10.76 -17.55
CA ASP A 272 -2.99 -11.15 -18.73
C ASP A 272 -3.85 -11.90 -19.77
N THR A 273 -3.60 -11.63 -21.06
CA THR A 273 -4.34 -12.22 -22.17
C THR A 273 -3.64 -13.45 -22.74
N THR A 274 -4.22 -14.63 -22.58
CA THR A 274 -3.78 -15.89 -23.22
C THR A 274 -4.30 -16.06 -24.66
N GLY A 275 -5.24 -15.21 -25.08
CA GLY A 275 -5.72 -15.06 -26.46
C GLY A 275 -6.71 -13.90 -26.59
N ASP A 276 -7.27 -13.68 -27.78
CA ASP A 276 -8.17 -12.53 -28.05
C ASP A 276 -9.40 -12.45 -27.11
N ASN A 277 -9.85 -13.58 -26.57
CA ASN A 277 -11.04 -13.71 -25.71
C ASN A 277 -10.77 -14.49 -24.39
N ASP A 278 -9.51 -14.71 -24.02
CA ASP A 278 -9.14 -15.52 -22.84
C ASP A 278 -8.23 -14.70 -21.90
N ARG A 279 -8.54 -14.69 -20.60
CA ARG A 279 -7.90 -13.81 -19.59
C ARG A 279 -7.63 -14.52 -18.27
N ASP A 280 -6.50 -14.20 -17.66
CA ASP A 280 -5.96 -14.90 -16.49
C ASP A 280 -6.44 -14.30 -15.14
N LEU A 281 -7.73 -14.49 -14.82
CA LEU A 281 -8.35 -14.01 -13.57
C LEU A 281 -7.98 -14.88 -12.37
N SER A 282 -6.73 -14.74 -11.93
CA SER A 282 -6.12 -15.82 -11.15
C SER A 282 -5.12 -15.34 -10.11
N ASP A 283 -4.24 -14.43 -10.50
CA ASP A 283 -3.50 -13.51 -9.65
C ASP A 283 -4.41 -12.41 -9.05
N GLN A 284 -5.70 -12.69 -8.91
CA GLN A 284 -6.77 -11.72 -8.64
C GLN A 284 -7.65 -12.14 -7.44
N LYS A 285 -7.16 -13.09 -6.63
CA LYS A 285 -7.71 -13.33 -5.29
C LYS A 285 -7.29 -12.17 -4.39
N ALA A 286 -8.22 -11.59 -3.65
CA ALA A 286 -7.95 -10.49 -2.71
C ALA A 286 -7.15 -10.89 -1.45
N ALA A 287 -6.66 -12.13 -1.37
CA ALA A 287 -5.80 -12.61 -0.28
C ALA A 287 -4.39 -12.90 -0.82
N LEU A 288 -3.42 -12.13 -0.33
CA LEU A 288 -2.01 -12.16 -0.76
C LEU A 288 -1.06 -11.86 0.42
N ILE A 289 0.22 -12.20 0.26
CA ILE A 289 1.28 -12.12 1.28
C ILE A 289 2.63 -11.65 0.70
N ALA A 290 3.48 -11.01 1.50
CA ALA A 290 4.83 -10.61 1.09
C ALA A 290 5.85 -10.56 2.25
N ASP A 291 7.02 -11.19 2.07
CA ASP A 291 8.20 -10.95 2.93
C ASP A 291 8.74 -9.55 2.66
N VAL A 292 8.53 -8.68 3.63
CA VAL A 292 8.95 -7.27 3.57
C VAL A 292 10.32 -7.06 4.24
N ALA A 293 10.71 -7.91 5.20
CA ALA A 293 11.97 -7.78 5.91
C ALA A 293 12.40 -9.08 6.61
N THR A 294 13.65 -9.50 6.41
CA THR A 294 14.26 -10.61 7.16
C THR A 294 15.21 -10.10 8.25
N GLY A 295 15.08 -10.63 9.48
CA GLY A 295 15.84 -10.21 10.66
C GLY A 295 16.12 -11.34 11.65
N PRO A 296 16.91 -11.10 12.72
CA PRO A 296 17.16 -12.10 13.77
C PRO A 296 15.96 -12.24 14.72
N SER A 297 15.65 -13.48 15.12
CA SER A 297 14.65 -13.73 16.18
C SER A 297 15.26 -13.56 17.58
N PRO A 298 14.52 -13.02 18.57
CA PRO A 298 14.91 -13.06 19.99
C PRO A 298 15.17 -14.47 20.54
N THR A 299 14.56 -15.51 19.94
CA THR A 299 14.80 -16.93 20.30
C THR A 299 16.01 -17.55 19.60
N GLY A 300 16.75 -16.76 18.80
CA GLY A 300 17.75 -17.26 17.87
C GLY A 300 17.17 -17.75 16.55
N GLY A 301 18.00 -17.76 15.50
CA GLY A 301 17.59 -17.99 14.11
C GLY A 301 17.23 -16.70 13.37
N LEU A 302 16.79 -16.84 12.13
CA LEU A 302 16.28 -15.75 11.29
C LEU A 302 14.76 -15.92 11.12
N VAL A 303 14.05 -14.80 11.07
CA VAL A 303 12.62 -14.68 10.77
C VAL A 303 12.40 -13.72 9.61
N ALA A 304 11.36 -13.97 8.83
CA ALA A 304 10.81 -13.05 7.84
C ALA A 304 9.58 -12.34 8.44
N LEU A 305 9.37 -11.08 8.07
CA LEU A 305 8.17 -10.31 8.36
C LEU A 305 7.23 -10.43 7.16
N GLU A 306 6.16 -11.17 7.35
CA GLU A 306 5.10 -11.33 6.35
C GLU A 306 4.03 -10.26 6.59
N GLU A 307 3.81 -9.42 5.59
CA GLU A 307 2.68 -8.48 5.50
C GLU A 307 1.63 -9.11 4.58
N ALA A 308 0.39 -9.26 5.04
CA ALA A 308 -0.64 -9.96 4.28
C ALA A 308 -2.03 -9.34 4.38
N ILE A 309 -2.85 -9.56 3.36
CA ILE A 309 -4.29 -9.29 3.38
C ILE A 309 -5.08 -10.59 3.17
N GLY A 310 -6.25 -10.68 3.80
CA GLY A 310 -7.13 -11.85 3.71
C GLY A 310 -8.37 -11.57 2.87
N GLN A 311 -9.40 -12.40 3.02
CA GLN A 311 -10.69 -12.11 2.38
C GLN A 311 -11.21 -10.72 2.80
N PRO A 312 -11.79 -9.93 1.87
CA PRO A 312 -12.45 -8.67 2.22
C PRO A 312 -13.59 -8.88 3.21
N THR A 313 -13.72 -7.98 4.17
CA THR A 313 -14.81 -8.00 5.16
C THR A 313 -15.78 -6.84 4.95
N TRP A 314 -16.98 -6.98 5.52
CA TRP A 314 -18.06 -6.01 5.37
C TRP A 314 -17.85 -4.80 6.28
N ILE A 315 -17.92 -3.59 5.72
CA ILE A 315 -18.03 -2.34 6.48
C ILE A 315 -19.47 -1.82 6.45
N TYR A 316 -19.94 -1.33 7.60
CA TYR A 316 -21.25 -0.70 7.77
C TYR A 316 -21.06 0.74 8.25
N VAL A 317 -21.57 1.71 7.48
CA VAL A 317 -21.38 3.15 7.75
C VAL A 317 -22.73 3.86 7.81
N VAL A 318 -22.99 4.61 8.89
CA VAL A 318 -24.17 5.48 8.95
C VAL A 318 -23.90 6.73 8.11
N LEU A 319 -24.63 6.86 7.00
CA LEU A 319 -24.44 7.92 6.02
C LEU A 319 -25.02 9.26 6.51
N PRO A 320 -24.44 10.40 6.10
CA PRO A 320 -24.97 11.71 6.42
C PRO A 320 -26.31 12.00 5.73
N GLY A 321 -27.14 12.84 6.37
CA GLY A 321 -28.42 13.30 5.84
C GLY A 321 -29.63 12.84 6.67
N GLN A 322 -30.83 13.01 6.12
CA GLN A 322 -32.09 12.48 6.65
C GLN A 322 -32.95 11.92 5.50
N PRO A 323 -33.61 10.75 5.66
CA PRO A 323 -33.47 9.82 6.79
C PRO A 323 -32.05 9.26 6.90
N TRP A 324 -31.67 8.81 8.10
CA TRP A 324 -30.41 8.09 8.28
C TRP A 324 -30.42 6.82 7.41
N ARG A 325 -29.33 6.60 6.66
CA ARG A 325 -29.11 5.41 5.81
C ARG A 325 -27.88 4.65 6.32
N ILE A 326 -27.83 3.35 6.07
CA ILE A 326 -26.62 2.55 6.27
C ILE A 326 -26.04 2.25 4.89
N GLY A 327 -24.83 2.74 4.63
CA GLY A 327 -23.99 2.30 3.53
C GLY A 327 -23.32 0.98 3.92
N ILE A 328 -23.21 0.08 2.94
CA ILE A 328 -22.59 -1.24 3.10
C ILE A 328 -21.54 -1.36 2.00
N GLY A 329 -20.34 -1.81 2.33
CA GLY A 329 -19.25 -2.02 1.38
C GLY A 329 -18.26 -3.09 1.85
N ALA A 330 -17.17 -3.27 1.09
CA ALA A 330 -16.09 -4.17 1.43
C ALA A 330 -14.81 -3.40 1.78
N VAL A 331 -14.01 -3.93 2.71
CA VAL A 331 -12.68 -3.43 3.10
C VAL A 331 -11.72 -4.59 3.31
N PHE A 332 -10.43 -4.36 3.09
CA PHE A 332 -9.38 -5.36 3.33
C PHE A 332 -9.29 -5.78 4.81
N THR A 333 -9.16 -7.08 5.06
CA THR A 333 -8.60 -7.60 6.33
C THR A 333 -7.07 -7.62 6.22
N TYR A 334 -6.35 -7.35 7.32
CA TYR A 334 -4.90 -7.13 7.30
C TYR A 334 -4.20 -7.88 8.44
N TYR A 335 -3.03 -8.45 8.14
CA TYR A 335 -2.26 -9.34 9.00
C TYR A 335 -0.78 -8.96 8.92
N GLU A 336 -0.14 -8.78 10.06
CA GLU A 336 1.31 -8.52 10.19
C GLU A 336 1.87 -9.59 11.14
N PHE A 337 2.74 -10.47 10.66
CA PHE A 337 3.29 -11.56 11.48
C PHE A 337 4.68 -12.01 11.05
N SER A 338 5.38 -12.76 11.92
CA SER A 338 6.74 -13.24 11.64
C SER A 338 6.81 -14.76 11.55
N VAL A 339 7.36 -15.28 10.46
CA VAL A 339 7.61 -16.71 10.24
C VAL A 339 9.12 -17.00 10.30
N PRO A 340 9.57 -18.24 10.62
CA PRO A 340 10.96 -18.63 10.45
C PRO A 340 11.41 -18.38 9.00
N ALA A 341 12.59 -17.82 8.77
CA ALA A 341 13.02 -17.41 7.42
C ALA A 341 13.33 -18.56 6.44
N ALA A 342 13.08 -19.82 6.82
CA ALA A 342 13.05 -20.99 5.95
C ALA A 342 11.61 -21.38 5.52
N ASN A 343 10.61 -20.76 6.14
CA ASN A 343 9.17 -21.00 6.00
C ASN A 343 8.49 -19.70 5.53
N ARG A 344 9.13 -18.94 4.62
CA ARG A 344 8.47 -17.80 3.96
C ARG A 344 7.26 -18.32 3.21
N MET A 345 6.16 -17.58 3.29
CA MET A 345 4.91 -18.01 2.67
C MET A 345 4.84 -17.61 1.20
N THR A 346 4.22 -18.45 0.38
CA THR A 346 3.71 -18.05 -0.94
C THR A 346 2.23 -17.67 -0.84
N ASP A 347 1.71 -16.99 -1.86
CA ASP A 347 0.28 -16.64 -1.92
C ASP A 347 -0.62 -17.88 -1.88
N GLU A 348 -0.23 -19.00 -2.50
CA GLU A 348 -1.02 -20.22 -2.47
C GLU A 348 -1.05 -20.86 -1.06
N GLU A 349 0.06 -20.80 -0.32
CA GLU A 349 0.12 -21.26 1.08
C GLU A 349 -0.72 -20.36 1.99
N TRP A 350 -0.66 -19.05 1.78
CA TRP A 350 -1.44 -18.07 2.54
C TRP A 350 -2.94 -18.18 2.25
N GLN A 351 -3.32 -18.23 0.98
CA GLN A 351 -4.70 -18.42 0.55
C GLN A 351 -5.26 -19.74 1.07
N ALA A 352 -4.51 -20.84 1.04
CA ALA A 352 -4.93 -22.11 1.64
C ALA A 352 -5.12 -21.99 3.16
N GLN A 353 -4.29 -21.21 3.87
CA GLN A 353 -4.45 -20.95 5.30
C GLN A 353 -5.70 -20.09 5.60
N VAL A 354 -6.00 -19.09 4.77
CA VAL A 354 -7.19 -18.23 4.87
C VAL A 354 -8.46 -19.02 4.52
N GLU A 355 -8.45 -19.81 3.44
CA GLU A 355 -9.56 -20.69 3.02
C GLU A 355 -9.85 -21.78 4.07
N ALA A 356 -8.83 -22.23 4.81
CA ALA A 356 -8.99 -23.15 5.95
C ALA A 356 -9.45 -22.46 7.26
N GLY A 357 -9.58 -21.12 7.30
CA GLY A 357 -9.87 -20.36 8.52
C GLY A 357 -8.78 -20.49 9.60
N ALA A 358 -7.55 -20.79 9.19
CA ALA A 358 -6.40 -21.07 10.06
C ALA A 358 -5.39 -19.91 10.10
N ASN A 359 -5.75 -18.75 9.55
CA ASN A 359 -4.92 -17.55 9.52
C ASN A 359 -4.58 -17.05 10.95
N PRO A 360 -3.45 -16.35 11.14
CA PRO A 360 -3.13 -15.67 12.40
C PRO A 360 -4.18 -14.59 12.73
N PRO A 361 -4.22 -14.10 13.98
CA PRO A 361 -5.05 -12.95 14.33
C PRO A 361 -4.63 -11.71 13.52
N GLN A 362 -5.62 -10.87 13.18
CA GLN A 362 -5.35 -9.50 12.72
C GLN A 362 -4.70 -8.69 13.87
N PRO A 363 -3.88 -7.66 13.59
CA PRO A 363 -3.23 -6.86 14.63
C PRO A 363 -4.22 -6.29 15.64
N ASP A 364 -3.89 -6.36 16.93
CA ASP A 364 -4.81 -6.07 18.05
C ASP A 364 -5.59 -4.76 17.93
N TRP A 365 -4.99 -3.73 17.32
CA TRP A 365 -5.60 -2.41 17.13
C TRP A 365 -6.80 -2.41 16.17
N THR A 366 -6.98 -3.45 15.35
CA THR A 366 -8.15 -3.62 14.46
C THR A 366 -9.44 -3.92 15.22
N SER A 367 -9.35 -4.52 16.42
CA SER A 367 -10.49 -4.85 17.30
C SER A 367 -11.31 -3.64 17.77
N LEU A 368 -10.81 -2.41 17.54
CA LEU A 368 -11.53 -1.16 17.81
C LEU A 368 -12.70 -0.91 16.84
N PHE A 369 -12.69 -1.53 15.65
CA PHE A 369 -13.70 -1.31 14.61
C PHE A 369 -14.09 -2.58 13.82
N ILE A 370 -13.34 -3.68 13.92
CA ILE A 370 -13.75 -5.00 13.43
C ILE A 370 -14.50 -5.75 14.54
N ALA A 371 -15.70 -6.23 14.24
CA ALA A 371 -16.46 -7.11 15.13
C ALA A 371 -16.03 -8.58 14.97
N PRO A 372 -16.03 -9.39 16.05
CA PRO A 372 -15.67 -10.81 16.02
C PRO A 372 -16.79 -11.72 15.51
#